data_AF-A0ABD1ACN3-F1
#
_entry.id   AF-A0ABD1ACN3-F1
#
_cell.length_a   1.000
_cell.length_b   1.000
_cell.length_c   1.000
_cell.angle_alpha   90.00
_cell.angle_beta   90.00
_cell.angle_gamma   90.00
#
_symmetry.space_group_name_H-M   'P 1'
#
loop_
_entity.id
_entity.type
_entity.pdbx_description
1 polymer ?
#
loop_
_entity_poly.entity_id
_entity_poly.type
_entity_poly.pdbx_seq_one_letter_code
_entity_poly.pdbx_strand_id
1 'polypeptide(L)'
;MGKNDSTEIVGYCDADYAGDTMDRKSTTGYCTFIGGNLVTWKSKKQKVVSCSSAESEYRAMKKLTNELVWLKALLKDLGIESTSPITMHCDNQAAIHIATNSVFH
;
A
#
# COMPACT_ATOMS: atom_id res chain seq x y z
N MET A 1 -18.66 18.17 -12.83
CA MET A 1 -17.61 17.13 -12.70
C MET A 1 -17.39 16.51 -14.08
N GLY A 2 -16.18 16.59 -14.63
CA GLY A 2 -15.83 15.87 -15.86
C GLY A 2 -15.76 14.36 -15.58
N LYS A 3 -16.20 13.55 -16.54
CA LYS A 3 -16.09 12.09 -16.46
C LYS A 3 -14.60 11.75 -16.58
N ASN A 4 -14.00 11.19 -15.54
CA ASN A 4 -12.63 10.72 -15.59
C ASN A 4 -12.68 9.29 -16.12
N ASP A 5 -12.35 9.08 -17.39
CA ASP A 5 -12.36 7.76 -18.03
C ASP A 5 -11.12 6.92 -17.67
N SER A 6 -10.24 7.44 -16.81
CA SER A 6 -9.09 6.69 -16.29
C SER A 6 -9.54 5.68 -15.23
N THR A 7 -9.15 4.42 -15.41
CA THR A 7 -9.32 3.33 -14.44
C THR A 7 -8.01 2.98 -13.75
N GLU A 8 -7.03 3.88 -13.80
CA GLU A 8 -5.72 3.67 -13.18
C GLU A 8 -5.86 3.51 -11.67
N ILE A 9 -5.23 2.46 -11.14
CA ILE A 9 -5.16 2.19 -9.71
C ILE A 9 -3.80 2.65 -9.19
N VAL A 10 -3.81 3.53 -8.20
CA VAL A 10 -2.59 4.03 -7.54
C VAL A 10 -2.71 3.84 -6.04
N GLY A 11 -1.68 3.30 -5.41
CA GLY A 11 -1.59 3.14 -3.96
C GLY A 11 -0.45 3.94 -3.35
N TYR A 12 -0.66 4.46 -2.14
CA TYR A 12 0.38 5.07 -1.31
C TYR A 12 0.40 4.37 0.04
N CYS A 13 1.58 4.02 0.54
CA CYS A 13 1.77 3.49 1.88
C CYS A 13 2.80 4.30 2.66
N ASP A 14 2.64 4.24 3.98
CA ASP A 14 3.50 4.87 4.97
C ASP A 14 3.47 4.03 6.25
N ALA A 15 4.53 4.12 7.07
CA ALA A 15 4.58 3.48 8.36
C ALA A 15 5.26 4.35 9.43
N ASP A 16 4.50 4.70 10.46
CA ASP A 16 5.07 5.33 11.65
C ASP A 16 5.81 4.28 12.49
N TYR A 17 7.14 4.32 12.45
CA TYR A 17 8.02 3.35 13.10
C TYR A 17 8.07 3.53 14.62
N ALA A 18 7.68 2.49 15.35
CA ALA A 18 7.73 2.45 16.81
C ALA A 18 7.08 3.66 17.52
N GLY A 19 6.06 4.25 16.88
CA GLY A 19 5.32 5.40 17.42
C GLY A 19 4.53 5.11 18.69
N ASP A 20 4.16 3.85 18.95
CA ASP A 20 3.53 3.46 20.21
C ASP A 20 4.55 3.42 21.35
N THR A 21 4.38 4.25 22.38
CA THR A 21 5.32 4.35 23.51
C THR A 21 5.31 3.15 24.44
N MET A 22 4.23 2.35 24.44
CA MET A 22 4.05 1.23 25.37
C MET A 22 4.62 -0.06 24.81
N ASP A 23 4.26 -0.42 23.57
CA ASP A 23 4.71 -1.67 22.96
C ASP A 23 5.64 -1.50 21.76
N ARG A 24 5.97 -0.24 21.38
CA ARG A 24 6.90 0.10 20.29
C ARG A 24 6.49 -0.49 18.94
N LYS A 25 5.22 -0.86 18.76
CA LYS A 25 4.72 -1.33 17.47
C LYS A 25 4.46 -0.15 16.55
N SER A 26 4.85 -0.33 15.29
CA SER A 26 4.62 0.65 14.24
C SER A 26 3.15 0.74 13.84
N THR A 27 2.75 1.84 13.21
CA THR A 27 1.42 2.01 12.63
C THR A 27 1.52 2.07 11.12
N THR A 28 0.82 1.19 10.41
CA THR A 28 0.74 1.20 8.95
C THR A 28 -0.38 2.13 8.50
N GLY A 29 -0.06 3.07 7.62
CA GLY A 29 -1.00 3.88 6.84
C GLY A 29 -0.99 3.46 5.37
N TYR A 30 -2.15 3.49 4.73
CA TYR A 30 -2.22 3.47 3.26
C TYR A 30 -3.49 4.13 2.73
N CYS A 31 -3.44 4.55 1.47
CA CYS A 31 -4.59 4.97 0.69
C CYS A 31 -4.49 4.50 -0.76
N THR A 32 -5.65 4.31 -1.40
CA THR A 32 -5.76 3.86 -2.78
C THR A 32 -6.66 4.80 -3.58
N PHE A 33 -6.26 5.05 -4.82
CA PHE A 33 -6.97 5.89 -5.76
C PHE A 33 -7.35 5.09 -7.00
N ILE A 34 -8.52 5.38 -7.56
CA ILE A 34 -8.98 4.85 -8.85
C ILE A 34 -9.38 6.05 -9.72
N GLY A 35 -8.71 6.22 -10.87
CA GLY A 35 -8.98 7.35 -11.77
C GLY A 35 -8.80 8.71 -11.09
N GLY A 36 -7.84 8.81 -10.17
CA GLY A 36 -7.58 10.02 -9.37
C GLY A 36 -8.53 10.27 -8.20
N ASN A 37 -9.50 9.38 -7.93
CA ASN A 37 -10.41 9.51 -6.79
C ASN A 37 -9.99 8.58 -5.66
N LEU A 38 -10.00 9.06 -4.41
CA LEU A 38 -9.73 8.24 -3.23
C LEU A 38 -10.85 7.22 -3.03
N VAL A 39 -10.50 5.92 -2.97
CA VAL A 39 -11.48 4.84 -2.83
C VAL A 39 -11.34 4.12 -1.50
N THR A 40 -10.11 3.82 -1.05
CA THR A 40 -9.89 3.21 0.26
C THR A 40 -8.74 3.88 1.01
N TRP A 41 -8.82 3.88 2.34
CA TRP A 41 -7.74 4.30 3.22
C TRP A 41 -7.79 3.48 4.50
N LYS A 42 -6.63 3.36 5.16
CA LYS A 42 -6.53 2.65 6.43
C LYS A 42 -5.36 3.16 7.23
N SER A 43 -5.57 3.25 8.54
CA SER A 43 -4.50 3.35 9.52
C SER A 43 -4.66 2.22 10.54
N LYS A 44 -3.61 1.41 10.72
CA LYS A 44 -3.68 0.24 11.59
C LYS A 44 -2.32 -0.06 12.22
N LYS A 45 -2.33 -0.19 13.55
CA LYS A 45 -1.19 -0.69 14.33
C LYS A 45 -0.76 -2.09 13.86
N GLN A 46 0.54 -2.26 13.66
CA GLN A 46 1.15 -3.53 13.28
C GLN A 46 1.01 -4.55 14.41
N LYS A 47 0.91 -5.83 14.06
CA LYS A 47 0.72 -6.91 15.06
C LYS A 47 1.97 -7.20 15.88
N VAL A 48 3.14 -6.98 15.27
CA VAL A 48 4.44 -7.26 15.86
C VAL A 48 5.31 -6.00 15.76
N VAL A 49 6.32 -5.95 16.61
CA VAL A 49 7.32 -4.88 16.60
C VAL A 49 8.20 -5.07 15.37
N SER A 50 8.49 -3.97 14.66
CA SER A 50 9.48 -3.96 13.59
C SER A 50 10.84 -3.61 14.18
N CYS A 51 11.92 -4.17 13.62
CA CYS A 51 13.29 -3.89 14.05
C CYS A 51 13.90 -2.66 13.36
N SER A 52 13.26 -2.16 12.29
CA SER A 52 13.70 -0.98 11.55
C SER A 52 12.51 -0.27 10.88
N SER A 53 12.72 0.98 10.46
CA SER A 53 11.74 1.71 9.64
C SER A 53 11.51 1.04 8.29
N ALA A 54 12.57 0.53 7.65
CA ALA A 54 12.46 -0.22 6.39
C ALA A 54 11.57 -1.47 6.52
N GLU A 55 11.69 -2.19 7.64
CA GLU A 55 10.82 -3.34 7.90
C GLU A 55 9.36 -2.93 8.13
N SER A 56 9.11 -1.85 8.88
CA SER A 56 7.73 -1.38 9.09
C SER A 56 7.09 -0.90 7.80
N GLU A 57 7.86 -0.22 6.93
CA GLU A 57 7.40 0.21 5.61
C GLU A 57 7.15 -0.97 4.67
N TYR A 58 8.06 -1.94 4.64
CA TYR A 58 7.85 -3.17 3.87
C TYR A 58 6.60 -3.93 4.30
N ARG A 59 6.32 -3.96 5.62
CA ARG A 59 5.07 -4.50 6.16
C ARG A 59 3.84 -3.68 5.73
N ALA A 60 3.95 -2.35 5.64
CA ALA A 60 2.89 -1.48 5.12
C ALA A 60 2.62 -1.74 3.63
N MET A 61 3.67 -1.82 2.81
CA MET A 61 3.60 -2.20 1.41
C MET A 61 2.88 -3.53 1.22
N LYS A 62 3.23 -4.56 2.02
CA LYS A 62 2.53 -5.86 1.98
C LYS A 62 1.02 -5.74 2.25
N LYS A 63 0.60 -4.85 3.16
CA LYS A 63 -0.83 -4.62 3.44
C LYS A 63 -1.52 -3.93 2.27
N LEU A 64 -0.88 -2.93 1.69
CA LEU A 64 -1.37 -2.22 0.52
C LEU A 64 -1.47 -3.15 -0.70
N THR A 65 -0.47 -4.01 -0.96
CA THR A 65 -0.51 -4.98 -2.07
C THR A 65 -1.75 -5.88 -1.99
N ASN A 66 -2.09 -6.39 -0.80
CA ASN A 66 -3.29 -7.20 -0.61
C ASN A 66 -4.58 -6.43 -0.94
N GLU A 67 -4.65 -5.16 -0.55
CA GLU A 67 -5.78 -4.27 -0.86
C GLU A 67 -5.88 -4.04 -2.38
N LEU A 68 -4.77 -3.74 -3.03
CA LEU A 68 -4.70 -3.47 -4.47
C LEU A 68 -5.10 -4.69 -5.31
N VAL A 69 -4.67 -5.89 -4.92
CA VAL A 69 -5.08 -7.15 -5.55
C VAL A 69 -6.58 -7.38 -5.40
N TRP A 70 -7.12 -7.12 -4.20
CA TRP A 70 -8.56 -7.23 -3.95
C TRP A 70 -9.36 -6.20 -4.76
N LEU A 71 -8.92 -4.95 -4.81
CA LEU A 71 -9.55 -3.90 -5.62
C LEU A 71 -9.53 -4.24 -7.11
N LYS A 72 -8.42 -4.75 -7.63
CA LYS A 72 -8.32 -5.16 -9.04
C LYS A 72 -9.28 -6.31 -9.37
N ALA A 73 -9.44 -7.27 -8.46
CA ALA A 73 -10.42 -8.34 -8.62
C ALA A 73 -11.85 -7.79 -8.57
N LEU A 74 -12.16 -6.89 -7.64
CA LEU A 74 -13.48 -6.26 -7.53
C LEU A 74 -13.85 -5.47 -8.80
N LEU A 75 -12.92 -4.68 -9.34
CA LEU A 75 -13.15 -3.95 -10.59
C LEU A 75 -13.43 -4.89 -11.76
N LYS A 76 -12.69 -6.00 -11.83
CA LYS A 76 -12.92 -7.03 -12.84
C LYS A 76 -14.33 -7.63 -12.73
N ASP A 77 -14.79 -7.93 -11.52
CA ASP A 77 -16.14 -8.44 -11.27
C ASP A 77 -17.23 -7.43 -11.63
N LEU A 78 -16.93 -6.13 -11.55
CA LEU A 78 -17.80 -5.03 -12.00
C LEU A 78 -17.71 -4.75 -13.52
N GLY A 79 -16.95 -5.54 -14.28
CA GLY A 79 -16.78 -5.38 -15.72
C GLY A 79 -15.78 -4.28 -16.13
N ILE A 80 -14.97 -3.77 -15.19
CA ILE A 80 -13.93 -2.77 -15.44
C ILE A 80 -12.57 -3.48 -15.53
N GLU A 81 -12.03 -3.60 -16.75
CA GLU A 81 -10.73 -4.20 -16.96
C GLU A 81 -9.59 -3.19 -16.78
N SER A 82 -8.75 -3.42 -15.76
CA SER A 82 -7.47 -2.70 -15.59
C SER A 82 -6.32 -3.56 -16.11
N THR A 83 -5.89 -3.30 -17.35
CA THR A 83 -4.76 -4.00 -18.00
C THR A 83 -3.40 -3.45 -17.58
N SER A 84 -3.33 -2.21 -17.09
CA SER A 84 -2.09 -1.61 -16.62
C SER A 84 -1.58 -2.24 -15.31
N PRO A 85 -0.25 -2.27 -15.11
CA PRO A 85 0.35 -2.51 -13.80
C PRO A 85 -0.18 -1.48 -12.78
N ILE A 86 -0.37 -1.92 -11.55
CA ILE A 86 -0.79 -1.04 -10.46
C ILE A 86 0.44 -0.29 -9.93
N THR A 87 0.35 1.03 -9.84
CA THR A 87 1.42 1.86 -9.29
C THR A 87 1.31 1.91 -7.76
N MET A 88 2.42 1.67 -7.06
CA MET A 88 2.51 1.79 -5.60
C MET A 88 3.66 2.71 -5.23
N HIS A 89 3.38 3.67 -4.37
CA HIS A 89 4.35 4.62 -3.84
C HIS A 89 4.64 4.34 -2.35
N CYS A 90 5.92 4.40 -2.01
CA CYS A 90 6.48 4.33 -0.67
C CYS A 90 7.63 5.36 -0.64
N ASP A 91 7.85 6.03 0.48
CA ASP A 91 8.93 7.02 0.62
C ASP A 91 10.27 6.36 1.01
N ASN A 92 10.22 5.14 1.55
CA ASN A 92 11.40 4.43 2.03
C ASN A 92 12.08 3.60 0.93
N GLN A 93 13.18 4.14 0.41
CA GLN A 93 13.99 3.49 -0.64
C GLN A 93 14.51 2.10 -0.25
N ALA A 94 14.85 1.87 1.02
CA ALA A 94 15.32 0.56 1.46
C ALA A 94 14.20 -0.49 1.38
N ALA A 95 12.98 -0.12 1.78
CA ALA A 95 11.81 -0.99 1.65
C ALA A 95 11.47 -1.29 0.18
N ILE A 96 11.56 -0.28 -0.70
CA ILE A 96 11.40 -0.48 -2.15
C ILE A 96 12.45 -1.44 -2.71
N HIS A 97 13.71 -1.29 -2.30
CA HIS A 97 14.78 -2.17 -2.77
C HIS A 97 14.58 -3.62 -2.34
N ILE A 98 14.14 -3.84 -1.08
CA ILE A 98 13.79 -5.17 -0.57
C ILE A 98 12.63 -5.80 -1.36
N ALA A 99 11.64 -5.00 -1.75
CA ALA A 99 10.47 -5.51 -2.48
C ALA A 99 10.73 -5.77 -3.97
N THR A 100 11.64 -5.04 -4.58
CA THR A 100 11.92 -5.12 -6.04
C THR A 100 12.92 -6.20 -6.40
N ASN A 101 13.70 -6.70 -5.44
CA ASN A 101 14.74 -7.69 -5.68
C ASN A 101 14.39 -9.04 -5.02
N SER A 102 14.23 -10.07 -5.86
CA SER A 102 13.85 -11.43 -5.47
C SER A 102 14.84 -12.17 -4.57
N VAL A 103 16.03 -11.63 -4.37
CA VAL A 103 17.06 -12.20 -3.49
C VAL A 103 16.84 -11.80 -2.01
N PHE A 104 16.09 -10.72 -1.75
CA PHE A 104 15.92 -10.18 -0.39
C PHE A 104 14.66 -10.65 0.34
N HIS A 105 13.87 -11.56 -0.24
CA HIS A 105 12.61 -12.05 0.33
C HIS A 105 12.38 -13.55 0.18
#